data_AF-A0A3R9PHK2-F1
#
_entry.id   AF-A0A3R9PHK2-F1
#
_cell.length_a   1.000
_cell.length_b   1.000
_cell.length_c   1.000
_cell.angle_alpha   90.00
_cell.angle_beta   90.00
_cell.angle_gamma   90.00
#
_symmetry.space_group_name_H-M   'P 1'
#
loop_
_entity.id
_entity.type
_entity.pdbx_description
1 polymer ?
#
loop_
_entity_poly.entity_id
_entity_poly.type
_entity_poly.pdbx_seq_one_letter_code
_entity_poly.pdbx_strand_id
1 'polypeptide(L)'
;MPEKRAYEISAIISAIFAVMYAQVELWINWERVFRTISIPFEGVRIGEAVIPVSLYNLIFTTALYILVAFGPLIPFMNWKAFDMGLGNFFLICLLEDVSYFVLAGRMITPSDYTAKMLGYFQIGNVVIPVWYILDLILVVYFYSKALR
;
A
#
# COMPACT_ATOMS: atom_id res chain seq x y z
N MET A 1 -13.63 25.98 -3.08
CA MET A 1 -12.69 26.11 -1.94
C MET A 1 -12.74 24.94 -0.95
N PRO A 2 -13.92 24.38 -0.57
CA PRO A 2 -13.97 23.22 0.34
C PRO A 2 -13.37 21.93 -0.25
N GLU A 3 -13.65 21.66 -1.53
CA GLU A 3 -13.22 20.43 -2.22
C GLU A 3 -11.70 20.32 -2.37
N LYS A 4 -11.02 21.38 -2.82
CA LYS A 4 -9.56 21.41 -2.93
C LYS A 4 -8.89 21.12 -1.58
N ARG A 5 -9.40 21.73 -0.51
CA ARG A 5 -8.91 21.48 0.85
C ARG A 5 -9.16 20.04 1.29
N ALA A 6 -10.28 19.44 0.90
CA ALA A 6 -10.57 18.03 1.17
C ALA A 6 -9.58 17.10 0.46
N TYR A 7 -9.16 17.42 -0.78
CA TYR A 7 -8.16 16.63 -1.52
C TYR A 7 -6.78 16.73 -0.86
N GLU A 8 -6.36 17.94 -0.49
CA GLU A 8 -5.09 18.14 0.23
C GLU A 8 -5.08 17.38 1.57
N ILE A 9 -6.16 17.49 2.34
CA ILE A 9 -6.31 16.79 3.62
C ILE A 9 -6.30 15.27 3.40
N SER A 10 -6.99 14.74 2.38
CA SER A 10 -7.03 13.30 2.13
C SER A 10 -5.65 12.74 1.79
N ALA A 11 -4.87 13.43 0.95
CA ALA A 11 -3.49 13.03 0.65
C ALA A 11 -2.58 13.06 1.88
N ILE A 12 -2.71 14.10 2.73
CA ILE A 12 -1.94 14.20 3.98
C ILE A 12 -2.30 13.06 4.93
N ILE A 13 -3.60 12.78 5.11
CA ILE A 13 -4.07 11.67 5.95
C ILE A 13 -3.53 10.33 5.42
N SER A 14 -3.57 10.11 4.11
CA SER A 14 -3.02 8.92 3.47
C SER A 14 -1.52 8.75 3.74
N ALA A 15 -0.74 9.83 3.60
CA ALA A 15 0.70 9.78 3.87
C ALA A 15 1.02 9.50 5.36
N ILE A 16 0.32 10.18 6.28
CA ILE A 16 0.48 9.94 7.73
C ILE A 16 0.10 8.49 8.07
N PHE A 17 -1.04 8.03 7.56
CA PHE A 17 -1.51 6.67 7.78
C PHE A 17 -0.50 5.63 7.29
N ALA A 18 0.09 5.82 6.10
CA ALA A 18 1.08 4.89 5.55
C ALA A 18 2.28 4.70 6.49
N VAL A 19 2.81 5.80 7.04
CA VAL A 19 3.91 5.76 8.02
C VAL A 19 3.48 5.10 9.33
N MET A 20 2.30 5.43 9.85
CA MET A 20 1.76 4.84 11.08
C MET A 20 1.51 3.34 10.92
N TYR A 21 0.98 2.92 9.78
CA TYR A 21 0.70 1.52 9.50
C TYR A 21 2.00 0.71 9.40
N ALA A 22 3.02 1.22 8.71
CA ALA A 22 4.35 0.60 8.67
C ALA A 22 4.96 0.40 10.08
N GLN A 23 4.78 1.36 10.99
CA GLN A 23 5.19 1.20 12.39
C GLN A 23 4.44 0.06 13.08
N VAL A 24 3.12 0.00 12.91
CA VAL A 24 2.29 -1.07 13.46
C VAL A 24 2.72 -2.43 12.92
N GLU A 25 3.02 -2.54 11.63
CA GLU A 25 3.46 -3.77 10.99
C GLU A 25 4.81 -4.28 11.53
N LEU A 26 5.73 -3.37 11.88
CA LEU A 26 6.99 -3.73 12.53
C LEU A 26 6.81 -4.21 13.97
N TRP A 27 5.76 -3.77 14.66
CA TRP A 27 5.53 -4.06 16.08
C TRP A 27 4.65 -5.30 16.29
N ILE A 28 3.74 -5.58 15.36
CA ILE A 28 2.84 -6.71 15.44
C ILE A 28 3.49 -7.92 14.77
N ASN A 29 3.71 -8.98 15.55
CA ASN A 29 4.03 -10.28 14.98
C ASN A 29 2.75 -10.88 14.36
N TRP A 30 2.53 -10.59 13.10
CA TRP A 30 1.36 -11.07 12.35
C TRP A 30 1.26 -12.59 12.31
N GLU A 31 2.39 -13.31 12.27
CA GLU A 31 2.40 -14.78 12.33
C GLU A 31 1.78 -15.31 13.62
N ARG A 32 2.06 -14.67 14.76
CA ARG A 32 1.43 -14.99 16.04
C ARG A 32 -0.06 -14.71 16.01
N VAL A 33 -0.47 -13.56 15.46
CA VAL A 33 -1.88 -13.19 15.29
C VAL A 33 -2.60 -14.24 14.42
N PHE A 34 -1.98 -14.72 13.34
CA PHE A 34 -2.57 -15.74 12.46
C PHE A 34 -2.75 -17.10 13.12
N ARG A 35 -1.78 -17.55 13.92
CA ARG A 35 -1.94 -18.78 14.70
C ARG A 35 -3.09 -18.70 15.69
N THR A 36 -3.45 -17.51 16.17
CA THR A 36 -4.53 -17.32 17.14
C THR A 36 -5.92 -17.31 16.49
N ILE A 37 -6.06 -16.77 15.26
CA ILE A 37 -7.38 -16.56 14.65
C ILE A 37 -7.90 -17.81 13.90
N SER A 38 -7.08 -18.85 13.72
CA SER A 38 -7.50 -20.18 13.22
C SER A 38 -8.36 -20.18 11.94
N ILE A 39 -8.18 -19.21 11.04
CA ILE A 39 -8.85 -19.23 9.73
C ILE A 39 -8.00 -20.12 8.81
N PRO A 40 -8.52 -21.26 8.31
CA PRO A 40 -7.79 -22.08 7.36
C PRO A 40 -7.69 -21.34 6.02
N PHE A 41 -6.62 -20.59 5.84
CA PHE A 41 -6.26 -19.97 4.57
C PHE A 41 -4.88 -20.47 4.17
N GLU A 42 -4.83 -21.33 3.15
CA GLU A 42 -3.58 -21.88 2.63
C GLU A 42 -2.80 -20.85 1.78
N GLY A 43 -3.44 -19.73 1.42
CA GLY A 43 -2.88 -18.71 0.55
C GLY A 43 -3.69 -18.49 -0.72
N VAL A 44 -3.17 -17.67 -1.63
CA VAL A 44 -3.73 -17.48 -2.98
C VAL A 44 -3.07 -18.47 -3.92
N ARG A 45 -3.84 -19.31 -4.60
CA ARG A 45 -3.31 -20.23 -5.62
C ARG A 45 -3.20 -19.50 -6.96
N ILE A 46 -1.99 -19.41 -7.52
CA ILE A 46 -1.74 -18.94 -8.88
C ILE A 46 -1.05 -20.06 -9.65
N GLY A 47 -1.80 -20.72 -10.55
CA GLY A 47 -1.35 -21.93 -11.22
C GLY A 47 -1.13 -23.08 -10.22
N GLU A 48 0.06 -23.66 -10.23
CA GLU A 48 0.47 -24.74 -9.30
C GLU A 48 1.09 -24.21 -8.00
N ALA A 49 1.39 -22.91 -7.91
CA ALA A 49 1.97 -22.30 -6.73
C ALA A 49 0.89 -21.86 -5.72
N VAL A 50 1.06 -22.26 -4.47
CA VAL A 50 0.30 -21.72 -3.34
C VAL A 50 1.12 -20.60 -2.72
N ILE A 51 0.61 -19.37 -2.86
CA ILE A 51 1.26 -18.17 -2.38
C ILE A 51 0.74 -17.90 -0.96
N PRO A 52 1.56 -18.02 0.09
CA PRO A 52 1.13 -17.77 1.46
C PRO A 52 0.93 -16.26 1.67
N VAL A 53 -0.19 -15.73 1.18
CA VAL A 53 -0.69 -14.41 1.55
C VAL A 53 -1.53 -14.60 2.80
N SER A 54 -1.35 -13.80 3.84
CA SER A 54 -2.29 -13.84 4.95
C SER A 54 -3.61 -13.24 4.50
N LEU A 55 -4.74 -13.86 4.88
CA LEU A 55 -6.07 -13.31 4.59
C LEU A 55 -6.22 -11.88 5.16
N TYR A 56 -5.50 -11.58 6.24
CA TYR A 56 -5.43 -10.26 6.85
C TYR A 56 -4.75 -9.24 5.93
N ASN A 57 -3.59 -9.56 5.36
CA ASN A 57 -2.92 -8.63 4.44
C ASN A 57 -3.77 -8.39 3.19
N LEU A 58 -4.46 -9.42 2.70
CA LEU A 58 -5.28 -9.26 1.50
C LEU A 58 -6.60 -8.53 1.76
N ILE A 59 -7.32 -8.88 2.84
CA ILE A 59 -8.67 -8.37 3.11
C ILE A 59 -8.64 -7.17 4.05
N PHE A 60 -7.87 -7.22 5.14
CA PHE A 60 -7.86 -6.14 6.13
C PHE A 60 -7.00 -4.96 5.67
N THR A 61 -5.76 -5.19 5.23
CA THR A 61 -4.87 -4.09 4.81
C THR A 61 -5.43 -3.38 3.58
N THR A 62 -5.85 -4.12 2.55
CA THR A 62 -6.47 -3.53 1.34
C THR A 62 -7.74 -2.75 1.69
N ALA A 63 -8.63 -3.30 2.52
CA ALA A 63 -9.85 -2.60 2.92
C ALA A 63 -9.54 -1.33 3.73
N LEU A 64 -8.53 -1.39 4.60
CA LEU A 64 -8.08 -0.24 5.37
C LEU A 64 -7.48 0.84 4.48
N TYR A 65 -6.68 0.46 3.48
CA TYR A 65 -6.11 1.39 2.50
C TYR A 65 -7.22 2.07 1.69
N ILE A 66 -8.21 1.32 1.23
CA ILE A 66 -9.40 1.87 0.54
C ILE A 66 -10.16 2.84 1.47
N LEU A 67 -10.40 2.44 2.72
CA LEU A 67 -11.13 3.27 3.69
C LEU A 67 -10.42 4.60 3.93
N VAL A 68 -9.09 4.58 4.12
CA VAL A 68 -8.31 5.80 4.37
C VAL A 68 -8.22 6.64 3.11
N ALA A 69 -7.98 6.03 1.95
CA ALA A 69 -7.82 6.72 0.68
C ALA A 69 -9.10 7.45 0.23
N PHE A 70 -10.27 6.80 0.39
CA PHE A 70 -11.55 7.30 -0.09
C PHE A 70 -12.42 7.92 0.99
N GLY A 71 -12.29 7.53 2.26
CA GLY A 71 -13.15 7.95 3.36
C GLY A 71 -13.35 9.47 3.46
N PRO A 72 -12.27 10.28 3.49
CA PRO A 72 -12.38 11.75 3.51
C PRO A 72 -13.06 12.35 2.26
N LEU A 73 -13.14 11.60 1.17
CA LEU A 73 -13.65 12.04 -0.13
C LEU A 73 -15.10 11.64 -0.38
N ILE A 74 -15.67 10.71 0.40
CA ILE A 74 -17.06 10.24 0.26
C ILE A 74 -18.07 11.40 0.18
N PRO A 75 -18.01 12.45 1.02
CA PRO A 75 -18.98 13.55 0.96
C PRO A 75 -18.93 14.36 -0.35
N PHE A 76 -17.84 14.26 -1.10
CA PHE A 76 -17.58 15.02 -2.35
C PHE A 76 -17.42 14.09 -3.55
N MET A 77 -17.93 12.85 -3.47
CA MET A 77 -17.67 11.81 -4.46
C MET A 77 -18.14 12.22 -5.86
N ASN A 78 -17.18 12.34 -6.77
CA ASN A 78 -17.33 12.56 -8.20
C ASN A 78 -16.13 11.89 -8.91
N TRP A 79 -16.02 11.99 -10.23
CA TRP A 79 -14.90 11.36 -10.96
C TRP A 79 -13.52 11.87 -10.52
N LYS A 80 -13.39 13.16 -10.19
CA LYS A 80 -12.12 13.74 -9.70
C LYS A 80 -11.79 13.23 -8.30
N ALA A 81 -12.78 13.15 -7.41
CA ALA A 81 -12.62 12.57 -6.08
C ALA A 81 -12.30 11.07 -6.14
N PHE A 82 -12.86 10.34 -7.10
CA PHE A 82 -12.52 8.93 -7.34
C PHE A 82 -11.08 8.78 -7.83
N ASP A 83 -10.65 9.58 -8.81
CA ASP A 83 -9.26 9.63 -9.26
C ASP A 83 -8.32 10.01 -8.08
N MET A 84 -8.70 11.00 -7.27
CA MET A 84 -7.94 11.38 -6.07
C MET A 84 -7.82 10.22 -5.08
N GLY A 85 -8.90 9.47 -4.84
CA GLY A 85 -8.90 8.29 -3.99
C GLY A 85 -8.00 7.17 -4.52
N LEU A 86 -8.00 6.93 -5.84
CA LEU A 86 -7.05 5.99 -6.45
C LEU A 86 -5.60 6.46 -6.29
N GLY A 87 -5.31 7.73 -6.51
CA GLY A 87 -3.98 8.30 -6.26
C GLY A 87 -3.54 8.14 -4.81
N ASN A 88 -4.43 8.41 -3.85
CA ASN A 88 -4.20 8.19 -2.43
C ASN A 88 -3.94 6.72 -2.10
N PHE A 89 -4.67 5.78 -2.71
CA PHE A 89 -4.49 4.35 -2.50
C PHE A 89 -3.08 3.90 -2.91
N PHE A 90 -2.64 4.25 -4.13
CA PHE A 90 -1.29 3.92 -4.60
C PHE A 90 -0.20 4.67 -3.81
N LEU A 91 -0.49 5.90 -3.35
CA LEU A 91 0.41 6.64 -2.47
C LEU A 91 0.60 5.91 -1.14
N ILE A 92 -0.47 5.38 -0.54
CA ILE A 92 -0.38 4.58 0.68
C ILE A 92 0.49 3.35 0.43
N CYS A 93 0.22 2.57 -0.61
CA CYS A 93 1.01 1.37 -0.95
C CYS A 93 2.51 1.69 -1.08
N LEU A 94 2.85 2.77 -1.79
CA LEU A 94 4.24 3.18 -1.99
C LEU A 94 4.89 3.67 -0.69
N LEU A 95 4.24 4.59 0.02
CA LEU A 95 4.82 5.22 1.21
C LEU A 95 4.90 4.26 2.39
N GLU A 96 3.94 3.34 2.51
CA GLU A 96 3.93 2.36 3.60
C GLU A 96 5.11 1.41 3.46
N ASP A 97 5.31 0.82 2.28
CA ASP A 97 6.44 -0.07 2.03
C ASP A 97 7.79 0.67 2.18
N VAL A 98 7.92 1.88 1.62
CA VAL A 98 9.13 2.70 1.84
C VAL A 98 9.36 2.97 3.33
N SER A 99 8.30 3.32 4.06
CA SER A 99 8.38 3.59 5.50
C SER A 99 8.78 2.35 6.29
N TYR A 100 8.24 1.18 5.94
CA TYR A 100 8.56 -0.09 6.56
C TYR A 100 10.07 -0.37 6.50
N PHE A 101 10.67 -0.29 5.32
CA PHE A 101 12.10 -0.57 5.14
C PHE A 101 12.98 0.49 5.80
N VAL A 102 12.61 1.77 5.71
CA VAL A 102 13.33 2.87 6.38
C VAL A 102 13.31 2.68 7.90
N LEU A 103 12.14 2.40 8.48
CA LEU A 103 11.98 2.18 9.92
C LEU A 103 12.65 0.89 10.41
N ALA A 104 12.68 -0.16 9.57
CA ALA A 104 13.42 -1.39 9.84
C ALA A 104 14.95 -1.21 9.73
N GLY A 105 15.43 -0.07 9.23
CA GLY A 105 16.86 0.21 9.07
C GLY A 105 17.56 -0.69 8.04
N ARG A 106 16.82 -1.21 7.05
CA ARG A 106 17.36 -2.09 6.01
C ARG A 106 16.82 -1.75 4.63
N MET A 107 17.60 -2.03 3.59
CA MET A 107 17.15 -1.94 2.21
C MET A 107 16.37 -3.19 1.80
N ILE A 108 15.58 -3.06 0.73
CA ILE A 108 14.95 -4.18 0.06
C ILE A 108 16.02 -5.08 -0.53
N THR A 109 15.79 -6.38 -0.42
CA THR A 109 16.67 -7.44 -0.90
C THR A 109 15.92 -8.36 -1.85
N PRO A 110 16.62 -9.11 -2.73
CA PRO A 110 15.98 -10.13 -3.57
C PRO A 110 15.31 -11.26 -2.78
N SER A 111 15.70 -11.43 -1.51
CA SER A 111 15.10 -12.41 -0.61
C SER A 111 13.72 -12.01 -0.10
N ASP A 112 13.39 -10.71 -0.10
CA ASP A 112 12.11 -10.20 0.39
C ASP A 112 10.95 -10.75 -0.44
N TYR A 113 9.87 -11.09 0.26
CA TYR A 113 8.73 -11.80 -0.32
C TYR A 113 8.13 -11.06 -1.52
N THR A 114 7.80 -9.77 -1.36
CA THR A 114 7.20 -8.95 -2.42
C THR A 114 8.15 -8.80 -3.62
N ALA A 115 9.47 -8.69 -3.36
CA ALA A 115 10.49 -8.64 -4.41
C ALA A 115 10.56 -9.92 -5.23
N LYS A 116 10.45 -11.09 -4.59
CA LYS A 116 10.37 -12.39 -5.29
C LYS A 116 9.11 -12.53 -6.14
N MET A 117 7.99 -12.04 -5.61
CA MET A 117 6.66 -12.22 -6.22
C MET A 117 6.42 -11.28 -7.40
N LEU A 118 6.72 -9.99 -7.24
CA LEU A 118 6.43 -8.95 -8.22
C LEU A 118 7.64 -8.58 -9.08
N GLY A 119 8.82 -9.05 -8.70
CA GLY A 119 10.08 -8.76 -9.39
C GLY A 119 10.72 -7.45 -8.95
N TYR A 120 11.97 -7.28 -9.38
CA TYR A 120 12.80 -6.12 -9.06
C TYR A 120 13.84 -5.88 -10.16
N PHE A 121 14.34 -4.66 -10.23
CA PHE A 121 15.57 -4.31 -10.96
C PHE A 121 16.73 -4.23 -9.98
N GLN A 122 17.90 -4.71 -10.39
CA GLN A 122 19.11 -4.56 -9.59
C GLN A 122 20.09 -3.65 -10.32
N ILE A 123 20.42 -2.52 -9.69
CA ILE A 123 21.42 -1.57 -10.18
C ILE A 123 22.55 -1.53 -9.17
N GLY A 124 23.65 -2.24 -9.47
CA GLY A 124 24.73 -2.47 -8.53
C GLY A 124 24.23 -3.23 -7.28
N ASN A 125 24.34 -2.59 -6.11
CA ASN A 125 23.91 -3.16 -4.83
C ASN A 125 22.51 -2.69 -4.40
N VAL A 126 21.80 -1.92 -5.24
CA VAL A 126 20.46 -1.42 -4.93
C VAL A 126 19.41 -2.25 -5.65
N VAL A 127 18.45 -2.75 -4.88
CA VAL A 127 17.25 -3.41 -5.40
C VAL A 127 16.14 -2.39 -5.50
N ILE A 128 15.61 -2.21 -6.70
CA ILE A 128 14.48 -1.33 -6.99
C ILE A 128 13.27 -2.21 -7.31
N PRO A 129 12.27 -2.27 -6.42
CA PRO A 129 11.03 -2.96 -6.68
C PRO A 129 10.34 -2.51 -7.97
N VAL A 130 9.80 -3.45 -8.74
CA VAL A 130 9.00 -3.08 -9.94
C VAL A 130 7.76 -2.28 -9.55
N TRP A 131 7.10 -2.64 -8.44
CA TRP A 131 5.88 -1.96 -8.00
C TRP A 131 6.12 -0.50 -7.59
N TYR A 132 7.32 -0.13 -7.12
CA TYR A 132 7.62 1.28 -6.82
C TYR A 132 7.46 2.19 -8.03
N ILE A 133 7.91 1.70 -9.18
CA ILE A 133 7.82 2.43 -10.44
C ILE A 133 6.35 2.51 -10.87
N LEU A 134 5.62 1.40 -10.79
CA LEU A 134 4.20 1.35 -11.16
C LEU A 134 3.35 2.25 -10.26
N ASP A 135 3.49 2.14 -8.94
CA ASP A 135 2.74 2.93 -7.97
C ASP A 135 3.05 4.42 -8.14
N LEU A 136 4.31 4.80 -8.33
CA LEU A 136 4.67 6.20 -8.57
C LEU A 136 4.02 6.74 -9.86
N ILE A 137 4.04 5.96 -10.94
CA ILE A 137 3.37 6.35 -12.20
C ILE A 137 1.87 6.53 -11.97
N LEU A 138 1.23 5.61 -11.26
CA LEU A 138 -0.20 5.65 -10.99
C LEU A 138 -0.58 6.82 -10.07
N VAL A 139 0.21 7.10 -9.03
CA VAL A 139 0.04 8.29 -8.17
C VAL A 139 0.07 9.56 -9.01
N VAL A 140 1.11 9.74 -9.83
CA VAL A 140 1.25 10.93 -10.68
C VAL A 140 0.10 11.01 -11.68
N TYR A 141 -0.25 9.91 -12.34
CA TYR A 141 -1.34 9.87 -13.30
C TYR A 141 -2.68 10.28 -12.66
N PHE A 142 -3.08 9.66 -11.56
CA PHE A 142 -4.35 9.92 -10.92
C PHE A 142 -4.44 11.31 -10.30
N TYR A 143 -3.38 11.79 -9.63
CA TYR A 143 -3.34 13.16 -9.12
C TYR A 143 -3.39 14.18 -10.26
N SER A 144 -2.70 13.94 -11.38
CA SER A 144 -2.76 14.85 -12.53
C SER A 144 -4.18 14.95 -13.12
N LYS A 145 -4.94 13.85 -13.08
CA LYS A 145 -6.30 13.78 -13.60
C LYS A 145 -7.30 14.41 -12.62
N ALA A 146 -7.12 14.22 -11.32
CA ALA A 146 -7.96 14.83 -10.28
C ALA A 146 -7.79 16.36 -10.18
N LEU A 147 -6.59 16.87 -10.48
CA LEU A 147 -6.25 18.30 -10.35
C LEU A 147 -6.53 19.15 -11.61
N ARG A 148 -6.81 18.51 -12.76
CA ARG A 148 -7.31 19.18 -13.97
C ARG A 148 -8.82 19.36 -13.87
#